data_AF-A0AAD0KWE2-F1
#
_entry.id   AF-A0AAD0KWE2-F1
#
_cell.length_a   1.000
_cell.length_b   1.000
_cell.length_c   1.000
_cell.angle_alpha   90.00
_cell.angle_beta   90.00
_cell.angle_gamma   90.00
#
_symmetry.space_group_name_H-M   'P 1'
#
loop_
_entity.id
_entity.type
_entity.pdbx_description
1 polymer ?
#
loop_
_entity_poly.entity_id
_entity_poly.type
_entity_poly.pdbx_seq_one_letter_code
_entity_poly.pdbx_strand_id
1 'polypeptide(L)'
;MDLRGIEDTANQIGIEKMLQMIPFWLAFVRIAYQAVISEEIMFRGYLFKKLFEKHKILGIVVSGLIFALLHGPTNLGSWIIYASPGFILAYLYYKTDYLIYPMAAHFINNAWAVVAFYYFQ
;
A
#
# COMPACT_ATOMS: atom_id res chain seq x y z
N MET A 1 1.90 -1.97 -25.93
CA MET A 1 3.21 -1.28 -25.96
C MET A 1 3.90 -1.68 -24.67
N ASP A 2 4.81 -2.66 -24.77
CA ASP A 2 5.34 -3.39 -23.62
C ASP A 2 6.48 -2.59 -22.96
N LEU A 3 6.13 -1.76 -21.97
CA LEU A 3 7.10 -1.03 -21.13
C LEU A 3 7.56 -1.90 -19.95
N ARG A 4 7.60 -3.23 -20.12
CA ARG A 4 7.81 -4.26 -19.08
C ARG A 4 9.27 -4.49 -18.70
N GLY A 5 10.00 -3.41 -18.43
CA GLY A 5 11.26 -3.52 -17.67
C GLY A 5 11.04 -3.84 -16.19
N ILE A 6 9.78 -3.81 -15.72
CA ILE A 6 9.38 -4.10 -14.36
C ILE A 6 8.51 -5.36 -14.41
N GLU A 7 9.05 -6.48 -13.95
CA GLU A 7 8.23 -7.66 -13.67
C GLU A 7 7.25 -7.32 -12.54
N ASP A 8 5.98 -7.72 -12.69
CA ASP A 8 5.00 -7.59 -11.62
C ASP A 8 5.48 -8.33 -10.37
N THR A 9 5.20 -7.75 -9.21
CA THR A 9 5.61 -8.36 -7.94
C THR A 9 4.78 -9.64 -7.69
N ALA A 10 5.33 -10.57 -6.92
CA ALA A 10 4.61 -11.79 -6.55
C ALA A 10 3.27 -11.51 -5.85
N ASN A 11 3.24 -10.46 -5.01
CA ASN A 11 2.00 -10.01 -4.36
C ASN A 11 0.99 -9.42 -5.36
N GLN A 12 1.45 -8.62 -6.34
CA GLN A 12 0.57 -8.12 -7.40
C GLN A 12 -0.05 -9.27 -8.21
N ILE A 13 0.77 -10.24 -8.65
CA ILE A 13 0.30 -11.43 -9.37
C ILE A 13 -0.72 -12.22 -8.53
N GLY A 14 -0.49 -12.35 -7.23
CA GLY A 14 -1.42 -13.02 -6.31
C GLY A 14 -2.77 -12.30 -6.21
N ILE A 15 -2.75 -10.97 -6.11
CA ILE A 15 -3.95 -10.14 -6.09
C ILE A 15 -4.70 -10.28 -7.42
N GLU A 16 -4.03 -10.15 -8.55
CA GLU A 16 -4.67 -10.24 -9.88
C GLU A 16 -5.36 -11.58 -10.11
N LYS A 17 -4.72 -12.69 -9.73
CA LYS A 17 -5.36 -14.02 -9.77
C LYS A 17 -6.63 -14.09 -8.93
N MET A 18 -6.63 -13.47 -7.75
CA MET A 18 -7.84 -13.36 -6.92
C MET A 18 -8.91 -12.48 -7.59
N LEU A 19 -8.51 -11.34 -8.18
CA LEU A 19 -9.43 -10.42 -8.85
C LEU A 19 -10.16 -11.07 -10.03
N GLN A 20 -9.47 -11.94 -10.79
CA GLN A 20 -10.09 -12.71 -11.88
C GLN A 20 -11.25 -13.62 -11.42
N MET A 21 -11.31 -13.97 -10.12
CA MET A 21 -12.31 -14.88 -9.57
C MET A 21 -13.48 -14.18 -8.87
N ILE A 22 -13.44 -12.85 -8.72
CA ILE A 22 -14.45 -12.10 -7.95
C ILE A 22 -15.04 -10.94 -8.77
N PRO A 23 -16.29 -10.52 -8.52
CA PRO A 23 -16.88 -9.38 -9.20
C PRO A 23 -16.25 -8.06 -8.72
N PHE A 24 -16.29 -7.05 -9.59
CA PHE A 24 -15.72 -5.72 -9.36
C PHE A 24 -16.08 -5.12 -7.98
N TRP A 25 -17.35 -5.18 -7.58
CA TRP A 25 -17.80 -4.57 -6.32
C TRP A 25 -17.11 -5.20 -5.10
N LEU A 26 -16.88 -6.52 -5.12
CA LEU A 26 -16.23 -7.23 -4.03
C LEU A 26 -14.73 -6.92 -4.02
N ALA A 27 -14.11 -6.87 -5.20
CA ALA A 27 -12.72 -6.43 -5.34
C ALA A 27 -12.50 -5.02 -4.81
N PHE A 28 -13.38 -4.08 -5.17
CA PHE A 28 -13.31 -2.69 -4.73
C PHE A 28 -13.38 -2.59 -3.20
N VAL A 29 -14.34 -3.27 -2.57
CA VAL A 29 -14.45 -3.29 -1.10
C VAL A 29 -13.23 -3.93 -0.44
N ARG A 30 -12.71 -5.03 -0.98
CA ARG A 30 -11.55 -5.74 -0.40
C ARG A 30 -10.24 -4.94 -0.52
N ILE A 31 -9.93 -4.43 -1.71
CA ILE A 31 -8.63 -3.84 -2.03
C ILE A 31 -8.59 -2.33 -1.80
N ALA A 32 -9.64 -1.60 -2.19
CA ALA A 32 -9.66 -0.16 -2.03
C ALA A 32 -10.06 0.26 -0.61
N TYR A 33 -11.00 -0.44 0.04
CA TYR A 33 -11.43 -0.09 1.40
C TYR A 33 -10.78 -0.94 2.50
N GLN A 34 -11.04 -2.25 2.53
CA GLN A 34 -10.67 -3.10 3.66
C GLN A 34 -9.15 -3.16 3.87
N ALA A 35 -8.39 -3.41 2.80
CA ALA A 35 -6.93 -3.46 2.86
C ALA A 35 -6.36 -2.12 3.32
N VAL A 36 -6.74 -1.01 2.67
CA VAL A 36 -6.27 0.34 2.99
C VAL A 36 -6.53 0.71 4.45
N ILE A 37 -7.76 0.51 4.94
CA ILE A 37 -8.10 0.83 6.35
C ILE A 37 -7.23 0.01 7.31
N SER A 38 -7.11 -1.30 7.06
CA SER A 38 -6.35 -2.21 7.91
C SER A 38 -4.87 -1.84 7.94
N GLU A 39 -4.29 -1.57 6.78
CA GLU A 39 -2.88 -1.21 6.64
C GLU A 39 -2.59 0.15 7.28
N GLU A 40 -3.36 1.20 7.00
CA GLU A 40 -3.11 2.51 7.60
C GLU A 40 -3.27 2.52 9.12
N ILE A 41 -4.28 1.82 9.65
CA ILE A 41 -4.45 1.68 11.10
C ILE A 41 -3.25 0.94 11.70
N MET A 42 -2.79 -0.15 11.09
CA MET A 42 -1.68 -0.92 11.61
C MET A 42 -0.35 -0.14 11.54
N PHE A 43 -0.03 0.43 10.38
CA PHE A 43 1.28 1.05 10.15
C PHE A 43 1.37 2.47 10.68
N ARG A 44 0.36 3.32 10.45
CA ARG A 44 0.41 4.74 10.85
C ARG A 44 -0.29 4.92 12.20
N GLY A 45 -1.43 4.27 12.40
CA GLY A 45 -2.22 4.38 13.63
C GLY A 45 -1.61 3.68 14.85
N TYR A 46 -1.01 2.49 14.66
CA TYR A 46 -0.42 1.72 15.75
C TYR A 46 1.10 1.80 15.73
N LEU A 47 1.75 1.27 14.70
CA LEU A 47 3.22 1.20 14.64
C LEU A 47 3.85 2.60 14.74
N PHE A 48 3.52 3.52 13.83
CA PHE A 48 4.07 4.87 13.87
C PHE A 48 3.59 5.64 15.11
N LYS A 49 2.27 5.87 15.24
CA LYS A 49 1.74 6.78 16.27
C LYS A 49 1.96 6.27 17.69
N LYS A 50 1.79 4.96 17.95
CA LYS A 50 1.85 4.44 19.32
C LYS A 50 3.25 4.02 19.76
N LEU A 51 4.07 3.45 18.86
CA LEU A 51 5.40 2.96 19.22
C LEU A 51 6.52 3.99 18.97
N PHE A 52 6.33 4.89 18.00
CA PHE A 52 7.36 5.86 17.59
C PHE A 52 6.94 7.33 17.73
N GLU A 53 5.94 7.63 18.56
CA GLU A 53 5.42 8.99 18.78
C GLU A 53 6.53 10.02 19.07
N LYS A 54 7.46 9.65 19.95
CA LYS A 54 8.59 10.49 20.40
C LYS A 54 9.77 10.50 19.42
N HIS A 55 9.80 9.57 18.48
CA HIS A 55 10.89 9.37 17.52
C HIS A 55 10.33 9.35 16.09
N LYS A 56 9.66 10.43 15.68
CA LYS A 56 8.89 10.49 14.43
C LYS A 56 9.68 10.10 13.17
N ILE A 57 10.97 10.46 13.10
CA ILE A 57 11.84 10.06 11.98
C ILE A 57 12.03 8.53 11.96
N LEU A 58 12.25 7.91 13.11
CA LEU A 58 12.30 6.46 13.22
C LEU A 58 10.95 5.83 12.88
N GLY A 59 9.84 6.49 13.24
CA GLY A 59 8.50 6.10 12.82
C GLY A 59 8.34 6.06 11.29
N ILE A 60 8.86 7.05 10.57
CA ILE A 60 8.85 7.05 9.09
C ILE A 60 9.67 5.86 8.56
N VAL A 61 10.89 5.70 9.07
CA VAL A 61 11.81 4.67 8.61
C VAL A 61 11.22 3.28 8.86
N VAL A 62 10.87 2.96 10.11
CA VAL A 62 10.36 1.65 10.49
C VAL A 62 9.02 1.34 9.83
N SER A 63 8.11 2.31 9.76
CA SER A 63 6.81 2.12 9.10
C SER A 63 6.98 1.78 7.62
N GLY A 64 7.85 2.49 6.89
CA GLY A 64 8.06 2.22 5.46
C GLY A 64 8.78 0.90 5.20
N LEU A 65 9.80 0.57 6.00
CA LEU A 65 10.53 -0.69 5.89
C LEU A 65 9.63 -1.90 6.17
N ILE A 66 8.87 -1.89 7.27
CA ILE A 66 7.99 -3.01 7.63
C ILE A 66 6.83 -3.13 6.63
N PHE A 67 6.27 -2.01 6.17
CA PHE A 67 5.26 -2.01 5.10
C PHE A 67 5.77 -2.76 3.87
N ALA A 68 6.97 -2.41 3.39
CA ALA A 68 7.58 -3.07 2.23
C ALA A 68 7.80 -4.57 2.45
N LEU A 69 8.32 -4.96 3.62
CA LEU A 69 8.62 -6.36 3.93
C LEU A 69 7.36 -7.23 4.02
N LEU A 70 6.26 -6.71 4.59
CA LEU A 70 5.01 -7.44 4.71
C LEU A 70 4.28 -7.65 3.37
N HIS A 71 4.68 -6.93 2.32
CA HIS A 71 4.20 -7.18 0.95
C HIS A 71 4.94 -8.34 0.24
N GLY A 72 5.82 -9.06 0.94
CA GLY A 72 6.50 -10.26 0.42
C GLY A 72 7.34 -10.02 -0.84
N PRO A 73 8.25 -9.03 -0.87
CA PRO A 73 9.08 -8.76 -2.03
C PRO A 73 10.04 -9.93 -2.27
N THR A 74 10.19 -10.31 -3.54
CA THR A 74 11.06 -11.43 -3.98
C THR A 74 12.43 -10.97 -4.44
N ASN A 75 12.60 -9.68 -4.72
CA ASN A 75 13.85 -9.05 -5.14
C ASN A 75 13.87 -7.57 -4.73
N LEU A 76 15.02 -6.91 -4.90
CA LEU A 76 15.19 -5.50 -4.53
C LEU A 76 14.23 -4.57 -5.30
N GLY A 77 13.92 -4.86 -6.57
CA GLY A 77 12.97 -4.07 -7.35
C GLY A 77 11.56 -4.11 -6.74
N SER A 78 11.05 -5.30 -6.44
CA SER A 78 9.76 -5.47 -5.77
C SER A 78 9.72 -4.84 -4.39
N TRP A 79 10.85 -4.86 -3.66
CA TRP A 79 10.97 -4.19 -2.37
C TRP A 79 10.85 -2.67 -2.53
N ILE A 80 11.53 -2.07 -3.52
CA ILE A 80 11.46 -0.63 -3.82
C ILE A 80 10.03 -0.21 -4.22
N ILE A 81 9.32 -1.05 -4.99
CA ILE A 81 7.92 -0.80 -5.39
C ILE A 81 7.01 -0.64 -4.16
N TYR A 82 7.22 -1.43 -3.10
CA TYR A 82 6.42 -1.32 -1.87
C TYR A 82 6.98 -0.33 -0.85
N ALA A 83 8.29 -0.17 -0.77
CA ALA A 83 8.93 0.77 0.13
C ALA A 83 8.61 2.23 -0.24
N SER A 84 8.53 2.54 -1.54
CA SER A 84 8.22 3.91 -2.00
C SER A 84 6.87 4.43 -1.50
N PRO A 85 5.71 3.78 -1.72
CA PRO A 85 4.45 4.21 -1.13
C PRO A 85 4.46 4.10 0.40
N GLY A 86 5.10 3.06 0.96
CA GLY A 86 5.27 2.90 2.41
C GLY A 86 5.84 4.15 3.08
N PHE A 87 6.96 4.65 2.55
CA PHE A 87 7.62 5.88 3.01
C PHE A 87 6.81 7.15 2.71
N ILE A 88 6.24 7.28 1.50
CA ILE A 88 5.43 8.46 1.12
C ILE A 88 4.26 8.64 2.08
N LEU A 89 3.51 7.57 2.34
CA LEU A 89 2.36 7.57 3.23
C LEU A 89 2.76 7.80 4.69
N ALA A 90 3.88 7.21 5.15
CA ALA A 90 4.41 7.49 6.49
C ALA A 90 4.87 8.95 6.65
N TYR A 91 5.48 9.53 5.61
CA TYR A 91 5.81 10.96 5.58
C TYR A 91 4.56 11.85 5.53
N LEU A 92 3.53 11.46 4.79
CA LEU A 92 2.25 12.18 4.75
C LEU A 92 1.59 12.18 6.14
N TYR A 93 1.61 11.06 6.84
CA TYR A 93 1.19 10.99 8.24
C TYR A 93 2.05 11.89 9.13
N TYR A 94 3.37 11.83 9.01
CA TYR A 94 4.28 12.70 9.77
C TYR A 94 3.99 14.19 9.60
N LYS A 95 3.67 14.61 8.36
CA LYS A 95 3.40 16.01 8.04
C LYS A 95 2.03 16.49 8.48
N THR A 96 1.03 15.62 8.42
CA THR A 96 -0.36 16.01 8.67
C THR A 96 -0.82 15.69 10.09
N ASP A 97 -0.25 14.68 10.74
CA ASP A 97 -0.66 14.12 12.04
C ASP A 97 -2.11 13.55 12.05
N TYR A 98 -2.73 13.42 10.86
CA TYR A 98 -4.06 12.82 10.70
C TYR A 98 -4.00 11.61 9.77
N LEU A 99 -4.62 10.51 10.20
CA LEU A 99 -4.69 9.26 9.42
C LEU A 99 -5.49 9.39 8.12
N ILE A 100 -6.39 10.35 8.02
CA ILE A 100 -7.26 10.50 6.84
C ILE A 100 -6.47 10.83 5.57
N TYR A 101 -5.35 11.55 5.66
CA TYR A 101 -4.55 11.92 4.49
C TYR A 101 -3.79 10.75 3.85
N PRO A 102 -2.99 9.96 4.59
CA PRO A 102 -2.39 8.75 4.02
C PRO A 102 -3.47 7.75 3.58
N MET A 103 -4.58 7.63 4.32
CA MET A 103 -5.67 6.74 3.95
C MET A 103 -6.36 7.15 2.64
N ALA A 104 -6.60 8.45 2.43
CA ALA A 104 -7.15 8.95 1.18
C ALA A 104 -6.18 8.73 0.00
N ALA A 105 -4.89 9.02 0.18
CA ALA A 105 -3.88 8.81 -0.87
C ALA A 105 -3.76 7.33 -1.25
N HIS A 106 -3.71 6.45 -0.24
CA HIS A 106 -3.63 5.01 -0.45
C HIS A 106 -4.93 4.44 -1.05
N PHE A 107 -6.09 4.93 -0.59
CA PHE A 107 -7.39 4.61 -1.18
C PHE A 107 -7.43 4.95 -2.67
N ILE A 108 -7.02 6.17 -3.06
CA ILE A 108 -7.01 6.60 -4.46
C ILE A 108 -6.14 5.67 -5.30
N ASN A 109 -4.95 5.31 -4.81
CA ASN A 109 -4.05 4.40 -5.51
C ASN A 109 -4.69 3.02 -5.73
N ASN A 110 -5.25 2.41 -4.68
CA ASN A 110 -5.84 1.08 -4.76
C ASN A 110 -7.16 1.06 -5.52
N ALA A 111 -8.00 2.09 -5.36
CA ALA A 111 -9.22 2.25 -6.13
C ALA A 111 -8.91 2.36 -7.63
N TRP A 112 -7.89 3.16 -7.99
CA TRP A 112 -7.44 3.24 -9.38
C TRP A 112 -6.91 1.91 -9.88
N ALA A 113 -6.09 1.19 -9.09
CA ALA A 113 -5.58 -0.13 -9.47
C ALA A 113 -6.72 -1.13 -9.77
N VAL A 114 -7.76 -1.18 -8.94
CA VAL A 114 -8.92 -2.04 -9.16
C VAL A 114 -9.71 -1.60 -10.40
N VAL A 115 -9.99 -0.30 -10.56
CA VAL A 115 -10.71 0.21 -11.73
C VAL A 115 -9.93 -0.07 -13.02
N ALA A 116 -8.63 0.18 -13.02
CA ALA A 116 -7.74 -0.15 -14.12
C ALA A 116 -7.82 -1.64 -14.47
N PHE A 117 -7.74 -2.51 -13.46
CA PHE A 117 -7.81 -3.97 -13.63
C PHE A 117 -9.08 -4.43 -14.35
N TYR A 118 -10.25 -3.95 -13.94
CA TYR A 118 -11.53 -4.45 -14.47
C TYR A 118 -11.98 -3.79 -15.78
N TYR A 119 -11.50 -2.58 -16.09
CA TYR A 119 -12.05 -1.78 -17.19
C TYR A 119 -11.04 -1.30 -18.23
N PHE A 120 -9.74 -1.39 -17.96
CA PHE A 120 -8.68 -0.86 -18.83
C PHE A 120 -7.57 -1.86 -19.15
N GLN A 121 -7.69 -3.12 -18.69
CA GLN A 121 -6.80 -4.23 -19.05
C GLN A 121 -7.21 -4.91 -20.34
#